data_AF-X1UMZ0-F1
#
_entry.id   AF-X1UMZ0-F1
#
_cell.length_a   1.000
_cell.length_b   1.000
_cell.length_c   1.000
_cell.angle_alpha   90.00
_cell.angle_beta   90.00
_cell.angle_gamma   90.00
#
_symmetry.space_group_name_H-M   'P 1'
#
loop_
_entity.id
_entity.type
_entity.pdbx_description
1 polymer ?
#
loop_
_entity_poly.entity_id
_entity_poly.type
_entity_poly.pdbx_seq_one_letter_code
_entity_poly.pdbx_strand_id
1 'polypeptide(L)' 'MKQMSSKMIHAGIGLLAAGAVGIIFAVVMEITTNEPVYFVVMKITALLFGVGGSLIGIASLTRKR' A
#
# COMPACT_ATOMS: atom_id res chain seq x y z
N MET A 1 16.12 -19.34 13.04
CA MET A 1 14.82 -18.67 12.80
C MET A 1 14.89 -17.13 12.83
N LYS A 2 16.04 -16.49 12.55
CA LYS A 2 16.24 -15.01 12.68
C LYS A 2 15.99 -14.21 11.39
N GLN A 3 15.89 -14.90 10.24
CA GLN A 3 15.80 -14.30 8.89
C GLN A 3 14.36 -14.02 8.41
N MET A 4 13.34 -14.71 8.95
CA MET A 4 11.96 -14.61 8.44
C MET A 4 11.28 -13.28 8.80
N SER A 5 11.63 -12.70 9.96
CA SER A 5 11.04 -11.44 10.43
C SER A 5 11.56 -10.21 9.67
N SER A 6 12.84 -10.18 9.28
CA SER A 6 13.38 -9.04 8.53
C SER A 6 12.83 -8.98 7.11
N LYS A 7 12.78 -10.13 6.40
CA LYS A 7 12.25 -10.20 5.03
C LYS A 7 10.77 -9.81 4.95
N MET A 8 9.96 -10.20 5.94
CA MET A 8 8.53 -9.89 5.96
C MET A 8 8.24 -8.40 6.24
N ILE A 9 9.05 -7.75 7.09
CA ILE A 9 8.95 -6.30 7.31
C ILE A 9 9.43 -5.52 6.09
N HIS A 10 10.52 -5.94 5.42
CA HIS A 10 10.96 -5.32 4.16
C HIS A 10 9.91 -5.46 3.06
N ALA A 11 9.26 -6.62 2.97
CA ALA A 11 8.15 -6.84 2.03
C ALA A 11 6.94 -5.95 2.35
N GLY A 12 6.59 -5.78 3.62
CA GLY A 12 5.50 -4.89 4.04
C GLY A 12 5.79 -3.41 3.73
N ILE A 13 7.01 -2.95 4.00
CA ILE A 13 7.46 -1.59 3.65
C ILE A 13 7.47 -1.40 2.13
N GLY A 14 7.96 -2.39 1.37
CA GLY A 14 7.93 -2.37 -0.09
C GLY A 14 6.50 -2.29 -0.65
N LEU A 15 5.55 -3.01 -0.05
CA LEU A 15 4.15 -2.96 -0.43
C LEU A 15 3.51 -1.59 -0.15
N LEU A 16 3.79 -1.00 1.02
CA LEU A 16 3.33 0.36 1.35
C LEU A 16 3.92 1.41 0.40
N ALA A 17 5.21 1.31 0.08
CA ALA A 17 5.87 2.21 -0.86
C ALA A 17 5.28 2.10 -2.27
N ALA A 18 5.04 0.89 -2.76
CA ALA A 18 4.41 0.66 -4.06
C ALA A 18 2.98 1.24 -4.12
N GLY A 19 2.21 1.09 -3.04
CA GLY A 19 0.89 1.69 -2.92
C GLY A 19 0.90 3.21 -2.95
N ALA A 20 1.85 3.84 -2.23
CA ALA A 20 2.00 5.29 -2.22
C ALA A 20 2.35 5.84 -3.61
N VAL A 21 3.28 5.18 -4.33
CA VAL A 21 3.63 5.56 -5.71
C VAL A 21 2.43 5.41 -6.65
N GLY A 22 1.64 4.34 -6.51
CA GLY A 22 0.42 4.13 -7.31
C GLY A 22 -0.64 5.21 -7.09
N ILE A 23 -0.82 5.68 -5.86
CA ILE A 23 -1.73 6.79 -5.53
C ILE A 23 -1.23 8.09 -6.16
N ILE A 24 0.06 8.40 -6.03
CA ILE A 24 0.66 9.62 -6.63
C ILE A 24 0.49 9.59 -8.16
N PHE A 25 0.73 8.44 -8.80
CA PHE A 25 0.55 8.29 -10.24
C PHE A 25 -0.92 8.50 -10.66
N ALA A 26 -1.88 7.95 -9.90
CA ALA A 26 -3.30 8.15 -10.16
C ALA A 26 -3.71 9.63 -10.02
N VAL A 27 -3.20 10.33 -9.01
CA VAL A 27 -3.43 11.78 -8.82
C VAL A 27 -2.88 12.59 -10.00
N VAL A 28 -1.65 12.29 -10.44
CA VAL A 28 -1.05 13.00 -11.59
C VAL A 28 -1.85 12.74 -12.87
N MET A 29 -2.27 11.50 -13.11
CA MET A 29 -3.11 11.16 -14.25
C MET A 29 -4.46 11.87 -14.21
N GLU A 30 -5.08 11.99 -13.02
CA GLU A 30 -6.32 12.75 -12.84
C GLU A 30 -6.14 14.23 -13.21
N ILE A 31 -5.11 14.89 -12.67
CA ILE A 31 -4.87 16.32 -12.92
C ILE A 31 -4.59 16.58 -14.41
N THR A 32 -3.90 15.66 -15.08
CA THR A 32 -3.52 15.81 -16.50
C THR A 32 -4.67 15.50 -17.46
N THR A 33 -5.50 14.50 -17.16
CA THR A 33 -6.57 14.05 -18.07
C THR A 33 -7.95 14.59 -17.72
N ASN A 34 -8.17 15.09 -16.50
CA ASN A 34 -9.48 15.47 -15.95
C ASN A 34 -10.56 14.38 -16.03
N GLU A 35 -10.16 13.12 -16.22
CA GLU A 35 -11.09 11.99 -16.28
C GLU A 35 -11.39 11.47 -14.86
N PRO A 36 -12.68 11.35 -14.46
CA PRO A 36 -13.08 11.00 -13.09
C PRO A 36 -12.74 9.55 -12.71
N VAL A 37 -12.36 8.72 -13.68
CA VAL A 37 -11.95 7.33 -13.48
C VAL A 37 -10.74 7.25 -12.55
N TYR A 38 -9.81 8.21 -12.63
CA TYR A 38 -8.61 8.20 -11.80
C TYR A 38 -8.91 8.43 -10.31
N PHE A 39 -9.99 9.15 -9.99
CA PHE A 39 -10.46 9.33 -8.61
C PHE A 39 -10.96 8.00 -8.00
N VAL A 40 -11.63 7.17 -8.81
CA VAL A 40 -12.09 5.84 -8.40
C VAL A 40 -10.91 4.92 -8.18
N VAL A 41 -9.95 4.92 -9.11
CA VAL A 41 -8.69 4.15 -8.99
C VAL A 41 -7.91 4.58 -7.75
N MET A 42 -7.82 5.89 -7.49
CA MET A 42 -7.16 6.44 -6.30
C MET A 42 -7.80 5.92 -5.02
N LYS A 43 -9.14 5.94 -4.92
CA LYS A 43 -9.87 5.42 -3.74
C LYS A 43 -9.66 3.94 -3.53
N ILE A 44 -9.77 3.13 -4.58
CA ILE A 44 -9.58 1.67 -4.49
C ILE A 44 -8.14 1.36 -4.06
N THR A 45 -7.16 2.06 -4.63
CA THR A 45 -5.74 1.87 -4.31
C THR A 45 -5.45 2.29 -2.87
N ALA A 46 -5.97 3.44 -2.42
CA ALA A 46 -5.85 3.88 -1.04
C ALA A 46 -6.49 2.90 -0.05
N LEU A 47 -7.62 2.28 -0.40
CA LEU A 47 -8.30 1.31 0.44
C LEU A 47 -7.51 -0.01 0.50
N LEU A 48 -7.09 -0.56 -0.64
CA LEU A 48 -6.34 -1.81 -0.70
C LEU A 48 -4.96 -1.71 -0.04
N PHE A 49 -4.20 -0.65 -0.32
CA PHE A 49 -2.85 -0.50 0.23
C PHE A 49 -2.85 0.10 1.64
N GLY A 50 -3.79 1.00 1.97
CA GLY A 50 -3.95 1.55 3.31
C GLY A 50 -4.46 0.50 4.30
N VAL A 51 -5.57 -0.17 4.00
CA VAL A 51 -6.16 -1.21 4.88
C VAL A 51 -5.36 -2.50 4.80
N GLY A 52 -4.95 -2.94 3.60
CA GLY A 52 -4.13 -4.14 3.44
C GLY A 52 -2.75 -4.00 4.10
N GLY A 53 -2.10 -2.84 3.96
CA GLY A 53 -0.80 -2.58 4.59
C GLY A 53 -0.89 -2.55 6.12
N SER A 54 -1.93 -1.94 6.68
CA SER A 54 -2.16 -1.92 8.14
C SER A 54 -2.54 -3.29 8.69
N LEU A 55 -3.35 -4.09 7.99
CA LEU A 55 -3.64 -5.49 8.36
C LEU A 55 -2.38 -6.37 8.39
N ILE A 56 -1.49 -6.23 7.41
CA ILE A 56 -0.20 -6.96 7.39
C ILE A 56 0.69 -6.51 8.55
N GLY A 57 0.73 -5.21 8.85
CA GLY A 57 1.46 -4.68 10.01
C GLY A 57 0.95 -5.24 11.34
N ILE A 58 -0.36 -5.26 11.54
CA ILE A 58 -1.01 -5.83 12.75
C ILE A 58 -0.76 -7.33 12.82
N ALA A 59 -0.94 -8.08 11.73
CA ALA A 59 -0.68 -9.51 11.69
C ALA A 59 0.79 -9.84 12.04
N SER A 60 1.74 -9.02 11.59
CA SER A 60 3.16 -9.18 11.94
C SER A 60 3.45 -8.89 13.42
N LEU A 61 2.72 -7.96 14.05
CA LEU A 61 2.82 -7.67 15.49
C LEU A 61 2.20 -8.80 16.33
N THR A 62 1.01 -9.26 15.95
CA THR A 62 0.29 -10.33 16.65
C THR A 62 1.03 -11.66 16.57
N ARG A 63 1.71 -11.96 15.45
CA ARG A 63 2.53 -13.18 15.30
C ARG A 63 3.77 -13.21 16.20
N LYS A 64 4.17 -12.07 16.77
CA LYS A 64 5.36 -11.96 17.63
C LYS A 64 5.03 -12.17 19.12
N ARG A 65 3.75 -12.23 19.49
CA ARG A 65 3.27 -12.71 20.80
C ARG A 65 3.06 -14.22 20.76
#